data_AF-A0AAV6EJG8-F1
#
_entry.id   AF-A0AAV6EJG8-F1
#
_cell.length_a   1.000
_cell.length_b   1.000
_cell.length_c   1.000
_cell.angle_alpha   90.00
_cell.angle_beta   90.00
_cell.angle_gamma   90.00
#
_symmetry.space_group_name_H-M   'P 1'
#
loop_
_entity.id
_entity.type
_entity.pdbx_description
1 polymer ?
#
loop_
_entity_poly.entity_id
_entity_poly.type
_entity_poly.pdbx_seq_one_letter_code
_entity_poly.pdbx_strand_id
1 'polypeptide(L)' 'MSKLDEKKERLGLLKFWLGVIVGSFLANVAWLATNYNKTENLIIVGSILAIIFLAVSFVFINKKIAKILKEIGDL' A
#
# COMPACT_ATOMS: atom_id res chain seq x y z
N MET A 1 10.31 -24.60 9.72
CA MET A 1 9.31 -24.36 8.65
C MET A 1 9.93 -24.73 7.32
N SER A 2 9.15 -25.27 6.38
CA SER A 2 9.61 -25.44 5.00
C SER A 2 9.81 -24.08 4.34
N LYS A 3 10.67 -24.00 3.31
CA LYS A 3 10.84 -22.78 2.49
C LYS A 3 9.51 -22.31 1.89
N LEU A 4 8.58 -23.23 1.64
CA LEU A 4 7.24 -22.92 1.16
C LEU A 4 6.39 -22.21 2.23
N ASP A 5 6.45 -22.67 3.48
CA ASP A 5 5.66 -22.11 4.59
C ASP A 5 6.10 -20.67 4.88
N GLU A 6 7.42 -20.43 4.91
CA GLU A 6 7.99 -19.08 5.10
C GLU A 6 7.53 -18.11 4.01
N LYS A 7 7.53 -18.55 2.74
CA LYS A 7 7.07 -17.73 1.61
C LYS A 7 5.58 -17.43 1.69
N LYS A 8 4.76 -18.38 2.11
CA LYS A 8 3.30 -18.18 2.31
C LYS A 8 3.03 -17.18 3.43
N GLU A 9 3.75 -17.27 4.55
CA GLU A 9 3.63 -16.32 5.66
C GLU A 9 4.01 -14.90 5.21
N ARG A 10 5.16 -14.76 4.52
CA ARG A 10 5.61 -13.48 3.98
C ARG A 10 4.62 -12.88 2.98
N LEU A 11 4.04 -13.71 2.12
CA LEU A 11 2.97 -13.31 1.21
C LEU A 11 1.74 -12.80 1.96
N GLY A 12 1.34 -13.48 3.04
CA GLY A 12 0.25 -13.05 3.92
C GLY A 12 0.49 -11.66 4.51
N LEU A 13 1.69 -11.43 5.06
CA LEU A 13 2.08 -10.13 5.60
C LEU A 13 2.06 -9.02 4.53
N LEU A 14 2.54 -9.29 3.31
CA LEU A 14 2.50 -8.30 2.24
C LEU A 14 1.07 -7.97 1.80
N LYS A 15 0.18 -8.96 1.74
CA LYS A 15 -1.25 -8.72 1.43
C LYS A 15 -1.93 -7.88 2.51
N PHE A 16 -1.62 -8.15 3.78
CA PHE A 16 -2.10 -7.32 4.89
C PHE A 16 -1.66 -5.86 4.73
N TRP A 17 -0.37 -5.62 4.51
CA TRP A 17 0.16 -4.26 4.30
C TRP A 17 -0.40 -3.59 3.04
N LEU A 18 -0.66 -4.34 1.96
CA LEU A 18 -1.35 -3.82 0.79
C LEU A 18 -2.75 -3.29 1.16
N GLY A 19 -3.50 -4.04 1.96
CA GLY A 19 -4.81 -3.62 2.47
C GLY A 19 -4.72 -2.34 3.30
N VAL A 20 -3.74 -2.23 4.21
CA VAL A 20 -3.49 -1.02 5.00
C VAL A 20 -3.19 0.18 4.07
N ILE A 21 -2.33 0.01 3.07
CA ILE A 21 -1.99 1.07 2.10
C ILE A 21 -3.24 1.55 1.36
N VAL A 22 -4.07 0.63 0.85
CA VAL A 22 -5.31 0.98 0.14
C VAL A 22 -6.29 1.71 1.07
N GLY A 23 -6.46 1.23 2.30
CA GLY A 23 -7.32 1.87 3.30
C GLY A 23 -6.85 3.30 3.63
N SER A 24 -5.56 3.49 3.90
CA SER A 24 -4.98 4.80 4.15
C SER A 24 -5.08 5.75 2.95
N PHE A 25 -4.92 5.22 1.72
CA PHE A 25 -5.05 5.99 0.49
C PHE A 25 -6.47 6.53 0.34
N LEU A 26 -7.47 5.67 0.45
CA LEU A 26 -8.88 6.06 0.34
C LEU A 26 -9.29 7.04 1.45
N ALA A 27 -8.83 6.81 2.69
CA ALA A 27 -9.07 7.71 3.80
C ALA A 27 -8.49 9.11 3.55
N ASN A 28 -7.26 9.20 3.04
CA ASN A 28 -6.61 10.48 2.75
C ASN A 28 -7.32 11.22 1.60
N VAL A 29 -7.65 10.51 0.52
CA VAL A 29 -8.41 11.07 -0.62
C VAL A 29 -9.78 11.58 -0.18
N ALA A 30 -10.52 10.81 0.61
CA ALA A 30 -11.83 11.22 1.13
C ALA A 30 -11.73 12.45 2.05
N TRP A 31 -10.71 12.49 2.91
CA TRP A 31 -10.46 13.64 3.77
C TRP A 31 -10.11 14.89 2.95
N LEU A 32 -9.24 14.76 1.94
CA LEU A 32 -8.88 15.87 1.07
C LEU A 32 -10.09 16.40 0.30
N ALA A 33 -10.90 15.52 -0.29
CA ALA A 33 -12.11 15.89 -1.02
C ALA A 33 -13.14 16.67 -0.17
N THR A 34 -13.17 16.45 1.15
CA THR A 34 -14.10 17.10 2.07
C THR A 34 -13.53 18.34 2.75
N ASN A 35 -12.20 18.50 2.79
CA ASN A 35 -11.52 19.56 3.56
C ASN A 35 -10.64 20.52 2.73
N TYR A 36 -10.52 20.33 1.40
CA TYR A 36 -9.64 21.13 0.56
C TYR A 36 -9.93 22.64 0.60
N ASN A 37 -11.18 23.07 0.78
CA ASN A 37 -11.55 24.50 0.85
C ASN A 37 -11.48 25.09 2.27
N LYS A 38 -11.25 24.27 3.29
CA LYS A 38 -11.33 24.67 4.70
C LYS A 38 -9.98 24.64 5.41
N THR A 39 -8.93 24.20 4.72
CA THR A 39 -7.63 23.84 5.31
C THR A 39 -6.52 24.67 4.69
N GLU A 40 -5.46 24.92 5.46
CA GLU A 40 -4.24 25.55 4.98
C GLU A 40 -3.58 24.80 3.80
N ASN A 41 -3.03 25.58 2.86
CA ASN A 41 -2.38 25.06 1.66
C ASN A 41 -1.24 24.08 1.95
N LEU A 42 -0.50 24.26 3.05
CA LEU A 42 0.61 23.40 3.42
C LEU A 42 0.14 21.97 3.76
N ILE A 43 -1.00 21.84 4.45
CA ILE A 43 -1.59 20.55 4.79
C ILE A 43 -2.14 19.86 3.52
N ILE A 44 -2.72 20.63 2.60
CA ILE A 44 -3.17 20.12 1.29
C ILE A 44 -2.00 19.54 0.50
N VAL A 45 -0.87 20.27 0.41
CA VAL A 45 0.34 19.77 -0.26
C VAL A 45 0.86 18.51 0.42
N GLY A 46 0.89 18.48 1.76
CA GLY A 46 1.29 17.29 2.52
C GLY A 46 0.38 16.08 2.25
N SER A 47 -0.94 16.28 2.17
CA SER A 47 -1.91 15.24 1.82
C SER A 47 -1.68 14.70 0.41
N ILE A 48 -1.45 15.57 -0.58
CA ILE A 48 -1.14 15.16 -1.96
C ILE A 48 0.16 14.34 -2.01
N LEU A 49 1.20 14.78 -1.31
CA LEU A 49 2.47 14.03 -1.23
C LEU A 49 2.27 12.65 -0.59
N ALA A 50 1.46 12.56 0.47
CA ALA A 50 1.12 11.29 1.10
C ALA A 50 0.35 10.35 0.15
N ILE A 51 -0.60 10.88 -0.63
CA ILE A 51 -1.33 10.13 -1.66
C ILE A 51 -0.35 9.56 -2.70
N ILE A 52 0.58 10.38 -3.21
CA ILE A 52 1.60 9.93 -4.18
C ILE A 52 2.48 8.84 -3.56
N PHE A 53 2.95 9.04 -2.33
CA PHE A 53 3.76 8.05 -1.61
C PHE A 53 3.04 6.71 -1.41
N LEU A 54 1.76 6.75 -1.04
CA LEU A 54 0.92 5.56 -0.89
C LEU A 54 0.71 4.84 -2.24
N ALA A 55 0.52 5.58 -3.33
CA ALA A 55 0.42 5.00 -4.68
C ALA A 55 1.73 4.29 -5.11
N VAL A 56 2.89 4.91 -4.87
CA VAL A 56 4.19 4.27 -5.12
C VAL A 56 4.37 3.01 -4.27
N SER A 57 4.01 3.09 -2.99
CA SER A 57 4.08 1.96 -2.06
C SER A 57 3.19 0.80 -2.50
N PHE A 58 1.98 1.09 -2.98
CA PHE A 58 1.06 0.09 -3.55
C PHE A 58 1.72 -0.67 -4.71
N VAL A 59 2.30 0.04 -5.68
CA VAL A 59 2.97 -0.59 -6.83
C VAL A 59 4.13 -1.48 -6.37
N PHE A 60 4.91 -1.02 -5.40
CA PHE A 60 6.06 -1.76 -4.88
C PHE A 60 5.65 -3.05 -4.15
N ILE A 61 4.66 -2.99 -3.26
CA ILE A 61 4.15 -4.15 -2.56
C ILE A 61 3.50 -5.13 -3.53
N ASN A 62 2.72 -4.65 -4.50
CA ASN A 62 2.11 -5.49 -5.51
C ASN A 62 3.17 -6.24 -6.35
N LYS A 63 4.25 -5.56 -6.75
CA LYS A 63 5.39 -6.20 -7.44
C LYS A 63 6.06 -7.27 -6.56
N LYS A 64 6.23 -7.03 -5.26
CA LYS A 64 6.78 -8.03 -4.33
C LYS A 64 5.87 -9.25 -4.19
N ILE A 65 4.57 -9.03 -4.08
CA ILE A 65 3.56 -10.11 -4.02
C ILE A 65 3.64 -10.98 -5.28
N ALA A 66 3.66 -10.36 -6.46
CA ALA A 66 3.77 -11.07 -7.73
C ALA A 66 5.07 -11.90 -7.82
N LYS A 67 6.19 -11.34 -7.34
CA LYS A 67 7.47 -12.06 -7.29
C LYS A 67 7.40 -13.30 -6.38
N ILE A 68 6.87 -13.16 -5.16
CA ILE A 68 6.76 -14.29 -4.23
C ILE A 68 5.80 -15.37 -4.76
N LEU A 69 4.69 -14.97 -5.38
CA LEU A 69 3.76 -15.91 -6.00
C LEU A 69 4.44 -16.74 -7.10
N LYS A 70 5.24 -16.10 -7.95
CA LYS A 70 6.02 -16.80 -8.98
C LYS A 70 7.01 -17.78 -8.35
N GLU A 71 7.77 -17.34 -7.35
CA GLU A 71 8.72 -18.19 -6.65
C GLU A 71 8.07 -19.37 -5.92
N ILE A 72 6.81 -19.25 -5.48
CA ILE A 72 6.05 -20.36 -4.89
C ILE A 72 5.58 -21.33 -5.98
N GLY A 73 5.15 -20.83 -7.15
CA GLY A 73 4.69 -21.68 -8.26
C GLY A 73 5.82 -22.45 -8.95
N ASP A 74 7.05 -21.94 -8.87
CA ASP A 74 8.26 -22.57 -9.42
C ASP A 74 8.90 -23.60 -8.44
N LEU A 75 8.38 -23.75 -7.21
CA LEU A 75 8.84 -24.69 -6.17
C LEU A 75 8.00 -25.98 -6.16
#